data_AF-A0A2E3NWQ6-F1
#
_entry.id   AF-A0A2E3NWQ6-F1
#
_cell.length_a   1.000
_cell.length_b   1.000
_cell.length_c   1.000
_cell.angle_alpha   90.00
_cell.angle_beta   90.00
_cell.angle_gamma   90.00
#
_symmetry.space_group_name_H-M   'P 1'
#
loop_
_entity.id
_entity.type
_entity.pdbx_description
1 polymer ?
#
loop_
_entity_poly.entity_id
_entity_poly.type
_entity_poly.pdbx_seq_one_letter_code
_entity_poly.pdbx_strand_id
1 'polypeptide(L)'
;MKTTLYQLHLTGRLKHMIIEVKDNVIITEWWTSKEEEDGKKQITKETVYGKNKGRSNETTDNEQAILEYERKIRKKKEEGYVENREDAILGEEIVVSSVLSQSFAPCKPISKLKKDDDPYDGEWLAERKFDGSCILLHNTGTEKIGYTRRIKPITEILSVVDEINEALDKLPEESLIIGELIAFDKEGKEDPKVLKAVTTETTTEAKARNKYNSLITEGYSFTYNVFDVIFWYGEDVTDRTFLERLELTNHFGERKIEIFTKEKAEEAKQNDWEGFILRKADDKITFTMNGKPKRKGSYKFKFIETTDCIVTKVSNGSGKHEVRFARFRLAQYEKSPFFDEPVLVDCGWAGGGRLGEENMDIITAELLEKGYKLEKTDLKEEDWFIVELEYQRR
;
A
#
# COMPACT_ATOMS: atom_id res chain seq x y z
N MET A 1 -13.11 -8.63 -27.72
CA MET A 1 -11.74 -9.12 -27.39
C MET A 1 -11.84 -10.08 -26.22
N LYS A 2 -11.01 -11.13 -26.13
CA LYS A 2 -11.06 -12.12 -25.04
C LYS A 2 -9.65 -12.62 -24.71
N THR A 3 -9.31 -12.68 -23.43
CA THR A 3 -8.04 -13.23 -22.93
C THR A 3 -8.31 -14.14 -21.74
N THR A 4 -7.63 -15.28 -21.72
CA THR A 4 -7.64 -16.23 -20.60
C THR A 4 -6.33 -16.10 -19.85
N LEU A 5 -6.40 -16.12 -18.52
CA LEU A 5 -5.28 -15.94 -17.61
C LEU A 5 -5.32 -17.01 -16.52
N TYR A 6 -4.15 -17.49 -16.15
CA TYR A 6 -3.93 -18.54 -15.17
C TYR A 6 -2.95 -18.10 -14.09
N GLN A 7 -3.12 -18.60 -12.87
CA GLN A 7 -2.17 -18.43 -11.77
C GLN A 7 -2.30 -19.59 -10.80
N LEU A 8 -1.18 -20.20 -10.41
CA LEU A 8 -1.18 -21.18 -9.32
C LEU A 8 -1.34 -20.49 -7.97
N HIS A 9 -2.35 -20.90 -7.21
CA HIS A 9 -2.54 -20.44 -5.85
C HIS A 9 -1.61 -21.20 -4.88
N LEU A 10 -1.25 -20.56 -3.77
CA LEU A 10 -0.40 -21.15 -2.73
C LEU A 10 -0.95 -22.46 -2.13
N THR A 11 -2.26 -22.71 -2.27
CA THR A 11 -2.91 -23.95 -1.83
C THR A 11 -2.82 -25.08 -2.87
N GLY A 12 -2.08 -24.87 -3.97
CA GLY A 12 -1.99 -25.81 -5.11
C GLY A 12 -3.20 -25.82 -6.05
N ARG A 13 -4.19 -24.91 -5.85
CA ARG A 13 -5.33 -24.77 -6.78
C ARG A 13 -4.93 -23.84 -7.93
N LEU A 14 -5.29 -24.19 -9.16
CA LEU A 14 -5.08 -23.31 -10.31
C LEU A 14 -6.23 -22.32 -10.39
N LYS A 15 -5.93 -21.01 -10.43
CA LYS A 15 -6.93 -19.98 -10.70
C LYS A 15 -7.05 -19.79 -12.21
N HIS A 16 -8.28 -19.64 -12.66
CA HIS A 16 -8.63 -19.33 -14.03
C HIS A 16 -9.36 -18.01 -14.06
N MET A 17 -9.03 -17.17 -15.04
CA MET A 17 -9.71 -15.89 -15.25
C MET A 17 -9.86 -15.63 -16.74
N ILE A 18 -11.09 -15.41 -17.17
CA ILE A 18 -11.41 -14.97 -18.53
C ILE A 18 -11.91 -13.55 -18.43
N ILE A 19 -11.29 -12.65 -19.18
CA ILE A 19 -11.78 -11.28 -19.36
C ILE A 19 -12.17 -11.14 -20.82
N GLU A 20 -13.36 -10.61 -21.06
CA GLU A 20 -13.91 -10.40 -22.40
C GLU A 20 -14.55 -9.01 -22.50
N VAL A 21 -14.41 -8.35 -23.65
CA VAL A 21 -15.11 -7.11 -24.00
C VAL A 21 -16.14 -7.41 -25.08
N LYS A 22 -17.40 -7.02 -24.81
CA LYS A 22 -18.50 -6.98 -25.77
C LYS A 22 -19.12 -5.59 -25.72
N ASP A 23 -19.02 -4.84 -26.82
CA ASP A 23 -19.40 -3.43 -26.90
C ASP A 23 -18.77 -2.61 -25.77
N ASN A 24 -19.57 -1.95 -24.94
CA ASN A 24 -19.11 -1.19 -23.80
C ASN A 24 -19.12 -1.98 -22.47
N VAL A 25 -19.23 -3.31 -22.53
CA VAL A 25 -19.32 -4.16 -21.33
C VAL A 25 -18.08 -5.05 -21.22
N ILE A 26 -17.41 -4.99 -20.07
CA ILE A 26 -16.37 -5.92 -19.68
C ILE A 26 -17.00 -7.04 -18.86
N ILE A 27 -16.83 -8.27 -19.32
CA ILE A 27 -17.26 -9.49 -18.62
C ILE A 27 -16.00 -10.13 -18.03
N THR A 28 -16.02 -10.45 -16.74
CA THR A 28 -14.94 -11.17 -16.08
C THR A 28 -15.52 -12.42 -15.44
N GLU A 29 -15.02 -13.58 -15.85
CA GLU A 29 -15.34 -14.89 -15.31
C GLU A 29 -14.11 -15.47 -14.61
N TRP A 30 -14.26 -16.06 -13.44
CA TRP A 30 -13.15 -16.71 -12.74
C TRP A 30 -13.59 -17.88 -11.88
N TRP A 31 -12.67 -18.82 -11.68
CA TRP A 31 -12.85 -19.99 -10.82
C TRP A 31 -11.49 -20.55 -10.38
N THR A 32 -11.52 -21.62 -9.58
CA THR A 32 -10.32 -22.39 -9.25
C THR A 32 -10.53 -23.86 -9.57
N SER A 33 -9.50 -24.56 -10.03
CA SER A 33 -9.53 -26.01 -10.22
C SER A 33 -8.49 -26.71 -9.34
N LYS A 34 -8.72 -27.99 -9.05
CA LYS A 34 -7.72 -28.89 -8.46
C LYS A 34 -7.86 -30.24 -9.17
N GLU A 35 -6.75 -30.84 -9.62
CA GLU A 35 -6.78 -32.16 -10.29
C GLU A 35 -7.81 -32.21 -11.43
N GLU A 36 -7.86 -31.13 -12.23
CA GLU A 36 -8.80 -30.96 -13.36
C GLU A 36 -10.28 -30.84 -13.01
N GLU A 37 -10.64 -30.85 -11.71
CA GLU A 37 -11.99 -30.55 -11.26
C GLU A 37 -12.17 -29.05 -11.03
N ASP A 38 -13.12 -28.46 -11.75
CA ASP A 38 -13.49 -27.05 -11.63
C ASP A 38 -14.36 -26.79 -10.40
N GLY A 39 -14.00 -25.76 -9.64
CA GLY A 39 -14.85 -25.18 -8.61
C GLY A 39 -15.95 -24.28 -9.20
N LYS A 40 -16.78 -23.72 -8.32
CA LYS A 40 -17.87 -22.81 -8.70
C LYS A 40 -17.33 -21.59 -9.47
N LYS A 41 -17.90 -21.35 -10.65
CA LYS A 41 -17.61 -20.18 -11.48
C LYS A 41 -18.31 -18.93 -10.94
N GLN A 42 -17.61 -17.81 -11.00
CA GLN A 42 -18.11 -16.49 -10.64
C GLN A 42 -17.99 -15.57 -11.86
N ILE A 43 -18.99 -14.72 -12.07
CA ILE A 43 -19.06 -13.82 -13.24
C ILE A 43 -19.47 -12.43 -12.78
N THR A 44 -18.80 -11.41 -13.29
CA THR A 44 -19.21 -10.01 -13.16
C THR A 44 -19.29 -9.34 -14.53
N LYS A 45 -20.18 -8.35 -14.65
CA LYS A 45 -20.30 -7.48 -15.82
C LYS A 45 -20.14 -6.04 -15.38
N GLU A 46 -19.33 -5.29 -16.11
CA GLU A 46 -19.06 -3.87 -15.86
C GLU A 46 -19.34 -3.09 -17.14
N THR A 47 -20.34 -2.21 -17.12
CA THR A 47 -20.59 -1.26 -18.21
C THR A 47 -19.62 -0.09 -18.07
N VAL A 48 -18.90 0.21 -19.14
CA VAL A 48 -17.89 1.27 -19.23
C VAL A 48 -18.44 2.41 -20.07
N TYR A 49 -18.22 3.64 -19.62
CA TYR A 49 -18.62 4.85 -20.32
C TYR A 49 -17.40 5.64 -20.76
N GLY A 50 -17.51 6.28 -21.92
CA GLY A 50 -16.50 7.16 -22.48
C GLY A 50 -16.09 8.27 -21.51
N LYS A 51 -14.83 8.70 -21.60
CA LYS A 51 -14.23 9.73 -20.73
C LYS A 51 -13.81 10.95 -21.53
N ASN A 52 -13.64 12.06 -20.82
CA ASN A 52 -13.13 13.34 -21.32
C ASN A 52 -13.96 13.97 -22.46
N LYS A 53 -15.28 13.82 -22.40
CA LYS A 53 -16.20 14.43 -23.38
C LYS A 53 -15.89 15.91 -23.62
N GLY A 54 -15.69 16.29 -24.89
CA GLY A 54 -15.36 17.65 -25.31
C GLY A 54 -13.88 18.03 -25.20
N ARG A 55 -12.97 17.08 -24.97
CA ARG A 55 -11.51 17.30 -24.97
C ARG A 55 -10.85 16.54 -26.11
N SER A 56 -9.61 16.91 -26.44
CA SER A 56 -8.84 16.26 -27.52
C SER A 56 -8.55 14.77 -27.26
N ASN A 57 -8.68 14.30 -26.01
CA ASN A 57 -8.53 12.91 -25.60
C ASN A 57 -9.87 12.27 -25.18
N GLU A 58 -10.97 12.74 -25.77
CA GLU A 58 -12.28 12.10 -25.66
C GLU A 58 -12.24 10.66 -26.18
N THR A 59 -12.97 9.78 -25.50
CA THR A 59 -13.13 8.37 -25.89
C THR A 59 -14.61 8.04 -25.96
N THR A 60 -14.98 7.23 -26.94
CA THR A 60 -16.29 6.58 -26.98
C THR A 60 -16.39 5.48 -25.93
N ASP A 61 -17.60 5.02 -25.62
CA ASP A 61 -17.84 3.94 -24.65
C ASP A 61 -17.07 2.65 -25.01
N ASN A 62 -17.03 2.29 -26.30
CA ASN A 62 -16.32 1.10 -26.78
C ASN A 62 -14.79 1.28 -26.68
N GLU A 63 -14.25 2.41 -27.13
CA GLU A 63 -12.82 2.70 -27.01
C GLU A 63 -12.37 2.69 -25.54
N GLN A 64 -13.15 3.30 -24.65
CA GLN A 64 -12.85 3.30 -23.22
C GLN A 64 -12.96 1.90 -22.61
N ALA A 65 -13.87 1.05 -23.08
CA ALA A 65 -13.97 -0.35 -22.65
C ALA A 65 -12.74 -1.16 -23.06
N ILE A 66 -12.21 -0.96 -24.28
CA ILE A 66 -10.97 -1.59 -24.75
C ILE A 66 -9.78 -1.15 -23.88
N LEU A 67 -9.64 0.16 -23.61
CA LEU A 67 -8.56 0.68 -22.77
C LEU A 67 -8.62 0.12 -21.33
N GLU A 68 -9.81 0.04 -20.74
CA GLU A 68 -10.00 -0.54 -19.40
C GLU A 68 -9.73 -2.05 -19.38
N TYR A 69 -10.07 -2.76 -20.46
CA TYR A 69 -9.75 -4.17 -20.63
C TYR A 69 -8.25 -4.43 -20.66
N GLU A 70 -7.51 -3.73 -21.52
CA GLU A 70 -6.05 -3.85 -21.63
C GLU A 70 -5.38 -3.53 -20.29
N ARG A 71 -5.85 -2.48 -19.61
CA ARG A 71 -5.39 -2.11 -18.27
C ARG A 71 -5.64 -3.23 -17.25
N LYS A 72 -6.81 -3.89 -17.29
CA LYS A 72 -7.14 -5.00 -16.38
C LYS A 72 -6.25 -6.22 -16.66
N ILE A 73 -6.05 -6.58 -17.93
CA ILE A 73 -5.14 -7.67 -18.32
C ILE A 73 -3.72 -7.38 -17.81
N ARG A 74 -3.18 -6.19 -18.11
CA ARG A 74 -1.86 -5.79 -17.64
C ARG A 74 -1.73 -5.90 -16.12
N LYS A 75 -2.68 -5.35 -15.37
CA LYS A 75 -2.69 -5.46 -13.89
C LYS A 75 -2.75 -6.90 -13.38
N LYS A 76 -3.44 -7.79 -14.09
CA LYS A 76 -3.46 -9.21 -13.71
C LYS A 76 -2.13 -9.89 -13.99
N LYS A 77 -1.46 -9.54 -15.08
CA LYS A 77 -0.08 -9.98 -15.34
C LYS A 77 0.89 -9.48 -14.27
N GLU A 78 0.76 -8.23 -13.84
CA GLU A 78 1.52 -7.68 -12.69
C GLU A 78 1.21 -8.44 -11.38
N GLU A 79 0.00 -8.98 -11.22
CA GLU A 79 -0.36 -9.90 -10.14
C GLU A 79 0.14 -11.33 -10.37
N GLY A 80 1.04 -11.60 -11.34
CA GLY A 80 1.59 -12.92 -11.63
C GLY A 80 0.61 -13.89 -12.30
N TYR A 81 -0.35 -13.37 -13.08
CA TYR A 81 -1.12 -14.21 -14.00
C TYR A 81 -0.42 -14.31 -15.36
N VAL A 82 -0.51 -15.48 -15.99
CA VAL A 82 0.05 -15.74 -17.32
C VAL A 82 -1.02 -16.30 -18.26
N GLU A 83 -0.82 -16.20 -19.57
CA GLU A 83 -1.81 -16.65 -20.56
C GLU A 83 -1.75 -18.16 -20.84
N ASN A 84 -0.61 -18.79 -20.54
CA ASN A 84 -0.41 -20.23 -20.71
C ASN A 84 -0.61 -20.96 -19.36
N ARG A 85 -1.28 -22.12 -19.40
CA ARG A 85 -1.61 -22.90 -18.20
C ARG A 85 -0.38 -23.59 -17.61
N GLU A 86 0.48 -24.14 -18.46
CA GLU A 86 1.70 -24.83 -18.08
C GLU A 86 2.68 -23.88 -17.37
N ASP A 87 2.87 -22.68 -17.91
CA ASP A 87 3.67 -21.62 -17.29
C ASP A 87 3.15 -21.24 -15.90
N ALA A 88 1.82 -21.19 -15.72
CA ALA A 88 1.23 -20.89 -14.42
C ALA A 88 1.51 -21.98 -13.38
N ILE A 89 1.61 -23.24 -13.81
CA ILE A 89 1.90 -24.40 -12.96
C ILE A 89 3.38 -24.45 -12.59
N LEU A 90 4.27 -24.18 -13.55
CA LEU A 90 5.71 -24.07 -13.31
C LEU A 90 6.02 -22.91 -12.35
N GLY A 91 5.33 -21.79 -12.53
CA GLY A 91 5.57 -20.57 -11.76
C GLY A 91 6.81 -19.81 -12.26
N GLU A 92 6.95 -18.59 -11.77
CA GLU A 92 8.11 -17.75 -12.06
C GLU A 92 9.20 -18.01 -11.01
N GLU A 93 10.39 -18.40 -11.48
CA GLU A 93 11.60 -18.50 -10.66
C GLU A 93 12.32 -17.14 -10.63
N ILE A 94 12.83 -16.76 -9.46
CA ILE A 94 13.54 -15.48 -9.32
C ILE A 94 15.00 -15.68 -9.73
N VAL A 95 15.44 -14.82 -10.64
CA VAL A 95 16.85 -14.70 -10.99
C VAL A 95 17.33 -13.33 -10.54
N VAL A 96 18.01 -13.28 -9.39
CA VAL A 96 18.52 -12.03 -8.80
C VAL A 96 19.53 -11.32 -9.69
N SER A 97 20.25 -12.04 -10.55
CA SER A 97 21.12 -11.44 -11.57
C SER A 97 20.37 -10.82 -12.77
N SER A 98 19.06 -10.61 -12.66
CA SER A 98 18.23 -10.02 -13.70
C SER A 98 17.22 -8.99 -13.16
N VAL A 99 16.70 -8.13 -14.04
CA VAL A 99 15.65 -7.17 -13.67
C VAL A 99 14.42 -7.93 -13.16
N LEU A 100 14.02 -7.65 -11.92
CA LEU A 100 12.83 -8.27 -11.31
C LEU A 100 11.55 -7.84 -12.04
N SER A 101 10.65 -8.81 -12.24
CA SER A 101 9.32 -8.54 -12.78
C SER A 101 8.39 -7.92 -11.72
N GLN A 102 7.29 -7.29 -12.16
CA GLN A 102 6.29 -6.73 -11.24
C GLN A 102 5.50 -7.78 -10.44
N SER A 103 5.65 -9.07 -10.76
CA SER A 103 5.09 -10.15 -9.96
C SER A 103 5.86 -10.32 -8.65
N PHE A 104 7.13 -9.93 -8.60
CA PHE A 104 7.89 -9.91 -7.36
C PHE A 104 7.25 -8.95 -6.36
N ALA A 105 7.01 -9.39 -5.14
CA ALA A 105 6.46 -8.56 -4.10
C ALA A 105 7.12 -8.87 -2.74
N PRO A 106 7.95 -7.96 -2.20
CA PRO A 106 8.59 -8.13 -0.91
C PRO A 106 7.57 -8.05 0.23
N CYS A 107 7.74 -8.81 1.31
CA CYS A 107 6.79 -8.82 2.42
C CYS A 107 6.55 -7.43 3.02
N LYS A 108 5.33 -7.20 3.51
CA LYS A 108 4.94 -5.99 4.24
C LYS A 108 4.92 -6.25 5.74
N PRO A 109 5.14 -5.23 6.59
CA PRO A 109 4.86 -5.36 8.01
C PRO A 109 3.39 -5.69 8.28
N ILE A 110 3.14 -6.49 9.30
CA ILE A 110 1.82 -6.74 9.88
C ILE A 110 1.26 -5.39 10.36
N SER A 111 0.00 -5.11 10.06
CA SER A 111 -0.57 -3.77 10.20
C SER A 111 -0.68 -3.26 11.64
N LYS A 112 -0.71 -4.17 12.61
CA LYS A 112 -0.77 -3.93 14.05
C LYS A 112 -0.33 -5.18 14.80
N LEU A 113 0.09 -5.06 16.04
CA LEU A 113 0.27 -6.19 16.95
C LEU A 113 -1.04 -6.96 17.14
N LYS A 114 -0.95 -8.24 17.53
CA LYS A 114 -2.14 -9.00 17.91
C LYS A 114 -2.67 -8.46 19.23
N LYS A 115 -3.95 -8.73 19.50
CA LYS A 115 -4.63 -8.22 20.70
C LYS A 115 -3.95 -8.68 22.00
N ASP A 116 -3.39 -9.89 21.98
CA ASP A 116 -2.82 -10.54 23.15
C ASP A 116 -1.29 -10.41 23.23
N ASP A 117 -0.66 -9.73 22.26
CA ASP A 117 0.77 -9.43 22.32
C ASP A 117 0.99 -8.20 23.23
N ASP A 118 1.84 -8.32 24.25
CA ASP A 118 2.32 -7.18 25.02
C ASP A 118 3.54 -6.54 24.32
N PRO A 119 3.45 -5.32 23.78
CA PRO A 119 4.59 -4.64 23.16
C PRO A 119 5.77 -4.40 24.12
N TYR A 120 5.55 -4.44 25.44
CA TYR A 120 6.53 -4.08 26.46
C TYR A 120 7.07 -5.30 27.22
N ASP A 121 6.88 -6.50 26.68
CA ASP A 121 7.33 -7.78 27.25
C ASP A 121 8.86 -7.96 27.33
N GLY A 122 9.63 -7.03 26.74
CA GLY A 122 11.09 -7.04 26.72
C GLY A 122 11.70 -7.84 25.58
N GLU A 123 10.92 -8.51 24.73
CA GLU A 123 11.46 -9.26 23.59
C GLU A 123 11.27 -8.55 22.24
N TRP A 124 10.47 -7.48 22.19
CA TRP A 124 10.32 -6.68 20.98
C TRP A 124 11.52 -5.75 20.77
N LEU A 125 12.15 -5.86 19.61
CA LEU A 125 13.14 -4.91 19.12
C LEU A 125 12.43 -3.83 18.29
N ALA A 126 12.68 -2.58 18.63
CA ALA A 126 12.07 -1.42 18.00
C ALA A 126 13.06 -0.64 17.15
N GLU A 127 12.63 -0.32 15.94
CA GLU A 127 13.25 0.64 15.05
C GLU A 127 12.24 1.76 14.75
N ARG A 128 12.70 3.02 14.68
CA ARG A 128 11.84 4.15 14.31
C ARG A 128 11.16 3.87 12.98
N LYS A 129 9.84 4.09 12.94
CA LYS A 129 9.10 4.09 11.70
C LYS A 129 9.12 5.50 11.09
N PHE A 130 9.91 5.66 10.04
CA PHE A 130 9.93 6.88 9.24
C PHE A 130 8.73 6.95 8.30
N ASP A 131 8.28 8.18 8.02
CA ASP A 131 7.27 8.52 7.02
C ASP A 131 7.97 8.96 5.73
N GLY A 132 8.12 8.01 4.81
CA GLY A 132 8.84 8.22 3.57
C GLY A 132 8.29 7.42 2.40
N SER A 133 9.18 7.15 1.45
CA SER A 133 8.89 6.29 0.31
C SER A 133 9.74 5.03 0.41
N CYS A 134 9.10 3.87 0.56
CA CYS A 134 9.79 2.60 0.50
C CYS A 134 10.33 2.36 -0.91
N ILE A 135 11.65 2.30 -1.01
CA ILE A 135 12.44 2.07 -2.22
C ILE A 135 13.21 0.76 -2.04
N LEU A 136 13.36 0.01 -3.13
CA LEU A 136 14.24 -1.14 -3.17
C LEU A 136 15.40 -0.82 -4.11
N LEU A 137 16.60 -1.18 -3.70
CA LEU A 137 17.80 -1.05 -4.52
C LEU A 137 18.35 -2.43 -4.82
N HIS A 138 18.68 -2.65 -6.08
CA HIS A 138 19.10 -3.92 -6.62
C HIS A 138 20.38 -3.76 -7.42
N ASN A 139 21.32 -4.66 -7.24
CA ASN A 139 22.48 -4.78 -8.10
C ASN A 139 22.47 -6.20 -8.67
N THR A 140 22.31 -6.32 -9.98
CA THR A 140 22.27 -7.63 -10.67
C THR A 140 23.66 -8.18 -10.97
N GLY A 141 24.72 -7.41 -10.69
CA GLY A 141 26.08 -7.63 -11.19
C GLY A 141 26.35 -6.95 -12.54
N THR A 142 25.32 -6.71 -13.34
CA THR A 142 25.42 -6.00 -14.64
C THR A 142 24.77 -4.62 -14.62
N GLU A 143 23.74 -4.45 -13.81
CA GLU A 143 22.92 -3.25 -13.73
C GLU A 143 22.55 -2.94 -12.28
N LYS A 144 22.48 -1.64 -11.98
CA LYS A 144 22.01 -1.11 -10.69
C LYS A 144 20.63 -0.52 -10.89
N ILE A 145 19.65 -0.98 -10.12
CA ILE A 145 18.24 -0.70 -10.35
C ILE A 145 17.58 -0.20 -9.06
N GLY A 146 16.88 0.93 -9.16
CA GLY A 146 16.02 1.43 -8.09
C GLY A 146 14.56 1.17 -8.42
N TYR A 147 13.84 0.54 -7.50
CA TYR A 147 12.42 0.23 -7.63
C TYR A 147 11.56 0.99 -6.62
N THR A 148 10.38 1.40 -7.07
CA THR A 148 9.30 1.71 -6.11
C THR A 148 8.89 0.46 -5.34
N ARG A 149 8.12 0.63 -4.25
CA ARG A 149 7.53 -0.48 -3.49
C ARG A 149 6.73 -1.50 -4.32
N ARG A 150 6.25 -1.14 -5.52
CA ARG A 150 5.50 -2.01 -6.44
C ARG A 150 6.38 -2.61 -7.55
N ILE A 151 7.70 -2.61 -7.38
CA ILE A 151 8.67 -3.16 -8.33
C ILE A 151 8.57 -2.49 -9.71
N LYS A 152 8.31 -1.18 -9.70
CA LYS A 152 8.45 -0.36 -10.89
C LYS A 152 9.87 0.21 -10.93
N PRO A 153 10.67 -0.10 -11.97
CA PRO A 153 12.01 0.45 -12.09
C PRO A 153 11.91 1.95 -12.39
N ILE A 154 12.61 2.75 -11.59
CA ILE A 154 12.65 4.22 -11.70
C ILE A 154 14.07 4.74 -11.44
N THR A 155 15.10 3.95 -11.79
CA THR A 155 16.51 4.23 -11.50
C THR A 155 16.95 5.62 -11.92
N GLU A 156 16.65 6.03 -13.16
CA GLU A 156 17.02 7.35 -13.69
C GLU A 156 16.46 8.51 -12.86
N ILE A 157 15.28 8.32 -12.27
CA ILE A 157 14.63 9.34 -11.43
C ILE A 157 15.26 9.32 -10.03
N LEU A 158 15.54 8.14 -9.49
CA LEU A 158 16.09 8.00 -8.13
C LEU A 158 17.57 8.39 -8.05
N SER A 159 18.35 8.17 -9.11
CA SER A 159 19.79 8.49 -9.16
C SER A 159 20.08 9.99 -9.14
N VAL A 160 19.06 10.86 -9.12
CA VAL A 160 19.25 12.28 -8.84
C VAL A 160 19.47 12.56 -7.36
N VAL A 161 19.14 11.61 -6.48
CA VAL A 161 19.29 11.70 -5.02
C VAL A 161 20.60 11.05 -4.60
N ASP A 162 21.45 11.81 -3.91
CA ASP A 162 22.84 11.41 -3.64
C ASP A 162 22.89 10.17 -2.73
N GLU A 163 22.03 10.09 -1.71
CA GLU A 163 21.98 8.97 -0.76
C GLU A 163 21.56 7.65 -1.44
N ILE A 164 20.79 7.72 -2.53
CA ILE A 164 20.46 6.53 -3.33
C ILE A 164 21.68 6.06 -4.11
N ASN A 165 22.44 6.97 -4.72
CA ASN A 165 23.67 6.63 -5.43
C ASN A 165 24.70 6.01 -4.48
N GLU A 166 24.90 6.61 -3.30
CA GLU A 166 25.81 6.07 -2.29
C GLU A 166 25.43 4.65 -1.85
N ALA A 167 24.14 4.39 -1.66
CA ALA A 167 23.66 3.05 -1.32
C ALA A 167 23.84 2.06 -2.49
N LEU A 168 23.56 2.48 -3.73
CA LEU A 168 23.80 1.66 -4.92
C LEU A 168 25.28 1.34 -5.12
N ASP A 169 26.18 2.26 -4.76
CA ASP A 169 27.63 2.06 -4.86
C ASP A 169 28.18 1.09 -3.82
N LYS A 170 27.59 1.07 -2.63
CA LYS A 170 27.92 0.11 -1.57
C LYS A 170 27.27 -1.26 -1.78
N LEU A 171 26.18 -1.34 -2.55
CA LEU A 171 25.39 -2.57 -2.72
C LEU A 171 26.17 -3.64 -3.49
N PRO A 172 26.45 -4.80 -2.88
CA PRO A 172 27.17 -5.86 -3.58
C PRO A 172 26.41 -6.41 -4.78
N GLU A 173 27.11 -7.08 -5.69
CA GLU A 173 26.49 -7.76 -6.82
C GLU A 173 25.49 -8.82 -6.34
N GLU A 174 24.51 -9.12 -7.19
CA GLU A 174 23.43 -10.07 -6.95
C GLU A 174 22.74 -9.86 -5.58
N SER A 175 22.50 -8.60 -5.22
CA SER A 175 21.93 -8.22 -3.91
C SER A 175 20.76 -7.26 -4.04
N LEU A 176 19.75 -7.46 -3.19
CA LEU A 176 18.51 -6.67 -3.16
C LEU A 176 18.20 -6.24 -1.73
N ILE A 177 18.20 -4.93 -1.51
CA ILE A 177 17.91 -4.31 -0.22
C ILE A 177 16.59 -3.54 -0.24
N ILE A 178 16.00 -3.38 0.94
CA ILE A 178 14.78 -2.59 1.16
C ILE A 178 15.12 -1.44 2.11
N GLY A 179 14.77 -0.23 1.71
CA GLY A 179 14.93 0.95 2.55
C GLY A 179 13.78 1.93 2.42
N GLU A 180 13.86 2.97 3.24
CA GLU A 180 12.95 4.10 3.23
C GLU A 180 13.73 5.35 2.79
N LEU A 181 13.34 5.95 1.67
CA LEU A 181 13.81 7.28 1.31
C LEU A 181 12.98 8.31 2.07
N ILE A 182 13.65 9.20 2.78
CA ILE A 182 13.07 10.17 3.69
C ILE A 182 13.55 11.56 3.27
N ALA A 183 12.66 12.55 3.33
CA ALA A 183 13.01 13.94 3.14
C ALA A 183 12.73 14.69 4.44
N PHE A 184 13.72 15.42 4.94
CA PHE A 184 13.59 16.31 6.07
C PHE A 184 13.61 17.76 5.58
N ASP A 185 12.69 18.58 6.08
CA ASP A 185 12.73 20.01 5.86
C ASP A 185 13.87 20.67 6.65
N LYS A 186 14.00 21.99 6.50
CA LYS A 186 15.02 22.79 7.20
C LYS A 186 14.90 22.78 8.74
N GLU A 187 13.76 22.37 9.28
CA GLU A 187 13.52 22.22 10.73
C GLU A 187 13.79 20.79 11.21
N GLY A 188 14.18 19.89 10.30
CA GLY A 188 14.41 18.47 10.59
C GLY A 188 13.12 17.63 10.67
N LYS A 189 11.99 18.14 10.17
CA LYS A 189 10.72 17.40 10.14
C LYS A 189 10.55 16.63 8.83
N GLU A 190 9.96 15.45 8.93
CA GLU A 190 9.68 14.60 7.77
C GLU A 190 8.61 15.22 6.86
N ASP A 191 8.89 15.32 5.56
CA ASP A 191 7.92 15.70 4.55
C ASP A 191 7.84 14.65 3.43
N PRO A 192 7.00 13.61 3.56
CA PRO A 192 6.84 12.59 2.53
C PRO A 192 6.21 13.14 1.23
N LYS A 193 5.60 14.34 1.25
CA LYS A 193 4.93 14.88 0.06
C LYS A 193 5.94 15.27 -1.01
N VAL A 194 7.10 15.81 -0.62
CA VAL A 194 8.13 16.23 -1.58
C VAL A 194 8.81 15.05 -2.28
N LEU A 195 8.83 13.87 -1.65
CA LEU A 195 9.39 12.65 -2.25
C LEU A 195 8.74 12.28 -3.58
N LYS A 196 7.49 12.70 -3.83
CA LYS A 196 6.84 12.50 -5.14
C LYS A 196 7.64 13.11 -6.29
N ALA A 197 8.43 14.16 -6.04
CA ALA A 197 9.29 14.78 -7.04
C ALA A 197 10.34 13.81 -7.61
N VAL A 198 10.80 12.87 -6.79
CA VAL A 198 11.92 11.95 -7.09
C VAL A 198 11.50 10.48 -7.06
N THR A 199 10.20 10.18 -6.99
CA THR A 199 9.68 8.80 -6.95
C THR A 199 8.51 8.54 -7.91
N THR A 200 8.01 9.58 -8.60
CA THR A 200 6.87 9.44 -9.52
C THR A 200 7.34 8.99 -10.90
N GLU A 201 6.96 7.77 -11.30
CA GLU A 201 7.28 7.15 -12.60
C GLU A 201 6.96 8.02 -13.84
N THR A 202 5.94 8.86 -13.78
CA THR A 202 5.56 9.73 -14.92
C THR A 202 6.39 11.01 -15.01
N THR A 203 7.35 11.22 -14.11
CA THR A 203 8.30 12.34 -14.20
C THR A 203 9.44 12.01 -15.15
N THR A 204 10.24 13.02 -15.49
CA THR A 204 11.50 12.83 -16.24
C THR A 204 12.68 13.07 -15.30
N GLU A 205 13.84 12.48 -15.59
CA GLU A 205 15.08 12.72 -14.82
C GLU A 205 15.35 14.23 -14.66
N ALA A 206 15.29 15.00 -15.77
CA ALA A 206 15.55 16.45 -15.72
C ALA A 206 14.60 17.19 -14.78
N LYS A 207 13.31 16.81 -14.74
CA LYS A 207 12.34 17.41 -13.81
C LYS A 207 12.61 17.02 -12.36
N ALA A 208 12.94 15.74 -12.13
CA ALA A 208 13.30 15.25 -10.81
C ALA A 208 14.55 15.95 -10.28
N ARG A 209 15.61 16.04 -11.09
CA ARG A 209 16.87 16.74 -10.76
C ARG A 209 16.65 18.22 -10.44
N ASN A 210 15.89 18.94 -11.27
CA ASN A 210 15.59 20.35 -11.01
C ASN A 210 14.83 20.52 -9.69
N LYS A 211 13.87 19.64 -9.38
CA LYS A 211 13.11 19.73 -8.14
C LYS A 211 13.94 19.33 -6.92
N TYR A 212 14.77 18.29 -7.03
CA TYR A 212 15.73 17.90 -5.99
C TYR A 212 16.68 19.06 -5.66
N ASN A 213 17.34 19.66 -6.66
CA ASN A 213 18.24 20.80 -6.46
C ASN A 213 17.54 22.01 -5.80
N SER A 214 16.29 22.28 -6.19
CA SER A 214 15.47 23.32 -5.54
C SER A 214 15.24 23.01 -4.06
N LEU A 215 14.87 21.77 -3.72
CA LEU A 215 14.64 21.34 -2.35
C LEU A 215 15.91 21.44 -1.50
N ILE A 216 17.06 21.00 -2.02
CA ILE A 216 18.36 21.18 -1.35
C ILE A 216 18.65 22.66 -1.09
N THR A 217 18.40 23.54 -2.07
CA THR A 217 18.56 25.00 -1.90
C THR A 217 17.59 25.59 -0.87
N GLU A 218 16.39 25.03 -0.76
CA GLU A 218 15.37 25.39 0.25
C GLU A 218 15.73 24.85 1.66
N GLY A 219 16.82 24.09 1.79
CA GLY A 219 17.32 23.56 3.06
C GLY A 219 16.79 22.16 3.41
N TYR A 220 16.20 21.45 2.45
CA TYR A 220 15.86 20.04 2.66
C TYR A 220 17.12 19.17 2.66
N SER A 221 17.05 18.07 3.41
CA SER A 221 17.99 16.96 3.35
C SER A 221 17.26 15.66 3.06
N PHE A 222 17.96 14.72 2.44
CA PHE A 222 17.42 13.40 2.13
C PHE A 222 18.20 12.35 2.91
N THR A 223 17.58 11.20 3.14
CA THR A 223 18.25 10.06 3.78
C THR A 223 17.62 8.79 3.24
N TYR A 224 18.46 7.80 2.91
CA TYR A 224 17.99 6.47 2.57
C TYR A 224 18.34 5.47 3.67
N ASN A 225 17.35 5.13 4.49
CA ASN A 225 17.53 4.21 5.60
C ASN A 225 17.23 2.76 5.17
N VAL A 226 18.28 1.95 5.00
CA VAL A 226 18.14 0.52 4.67
C VAL A 226 17.68 -0.24 5.90
N PHE A 227 16.54 -0.93 5.81
CA PHE A 227 15.94 -1.60 6.97
C PHE A 227 15.77 -3.12 6.83
N ASP A 228 15.96 -3.68 5.64
CA ASP A 228 15.98 -5.14 5.43
C ASP A 228 16.72 -5.51 4.14
N VAL A 229 17.01 -6.80 3.99
CA VAL A 229 17.68 -7.39 2.82
C VAL A 229 16.98 -8.67 2.40
N ILE A 230 16.83 -8.89 1.09
CA ILE A 230 16.19 -10.07 0.52
C ILE A 230 17.23 -10.99 -0.11
N PHE A 231 18.10 -10.43 -0.93
CA PHE A 231 19.19 -11.16 -1.57
C PHE A 231 20.53 -10.55 -1.21
N TRP A 232 21.54 -11.38 -0.98
CA TRP A 232 22.90 -10.95 -0.63
C TRP A 232 23.92 -11.88 -1.29
N TYR A 233 24.72 -11.36 -2.22
CA TYR A 233 25.67 -12.14 -3.03
C TYR A 233 25.04 -13.40 -3.67
N GLY A 234 23.86 -13.25 -4.28
CA GLY A 234 23.16 -14.35 -4.95
C GLY A 234 22.30 -15.22 -4.02
N GLU A 235 22.46 -15.11 -2.70
CA GLU A 235 21.72 -15.93 -1.73
C GLU A 235 20.38 -15.29 -1.33
N ASP A 236 19.29 -16.07 -1.30
CA ASP A 236 18.05 -15.69 -0.62
C ASP A 236 18.24 -15.75 0.89
N VAL A 237 18.29 -14.58 1.53
CA VAL A 237 18.50 -14.46 2.98
C VAL A 237 17.20 -14.29 3.76
N THR A 238 16.03 -14.47 3.14
CA THR A 238 14.73 -14.21 3.81
C THR A 238 14.41 -15.19 4.94
N ASP A 239 15.01 -16.38 4.92
CA ASP A 239 14.89 -17.38 5.97
C ASP A 239 15.88 -17.20 7.12
N ARG A 240 16.83 -16.25 7.01
CA ARG A 240 17.67 -15.82 8.14
C ARG A 240 16.85 -15.05 9.16
N THR A 241 17.28 -15.06 10.42
CA THR A 241 16.68 -14.30 11.52
C THR A 241 16.80 -12.79 11.29
N PHE A 242 16.04 -11.99 12.04
CA PHE A 242 16.13 -10.53 11.93
C PHE A 242 17.52 -10.03 12.31
N LEU A 243 18.14 -10.57 13.37
CA LEU A 243 19.48 -10.15 13.79
C LEU A 243 20.56 -10.46 12.74
N GLU A 244 20.51 -11.62 12.10
CA GLU A 244 21.44 -11.96 11.01
C GLU A 244 21.27 -11.02 9.81
N ARG A 245 20.02 -10.68 9.44
CA ARG A 245 19.78 -9.71 8.35
C ARG A 245 20.15 -8.29 8.75
N LEU A 246 20.03 -7.93 10.03
CA LEU A 246 20.47 -6.64 10.56
C LEU A 246 21.98 -6.46 10.37
N GLU A 247 22.78 -7.48 10.71
CA GLU A 247 24.23 -7.45 10.50
C GLU A 247 24.60 -7.16 9.04
N LEU A 248 23.88 -7.75 8.08
CA LEU A 248 24.07 -7.46 6.65
C LEU A 248 23.72 -6.01 6.31
N THR A 249 22.59 -5.50 6.82
CA THR A 249 22.17 -4.12 6.56
C THR A 249 23.07 -3.07 7.20
N ASN A 250 23.81 -3.39 8.26
CA ASN A 250 24.77 -2.48 8.88
C ASN A 250 25.90 -2.05 7.93
N HIS A 251 26.09 -2.79 6.83
CA HIS A 251 26.96 -2.38 5.71
C HIS A 251 26.61 -0.99 5.14
N PHE A 252 25.35 -0.57 5.26
CA PHE A 252 24.89 0.74 4.77
C PHE A 252 24.87 1.84 5.84
N GLY A 253 25.19 1.49 7.09
CA GLY A 253 25.16 2.39 8.24
C GLY A 253 24.58 1.71 9.47
N GLU A 254 24.97 2.20 10.65
CA GLU A 254 24.44 1.68 11.92
C GLU A 254 22.96 2.02 12.08
N ARG A 255 22.18 1.03 12.50
CA ARG A 255 20.74 1.18 12.75
C ARG A 255 20.48 1.19 14.26
N LYS A 256 19.72 2.19 14.71
CA LYS A 256 19.31 2.28 16.12
C LYS A 256 18.15 1.31 16.39
N ILE A 257 18.49 0.14 16.93
CA ILE A 257 17.55 -0.91 17.31
C ILE A 257 17.74 -1.23 18.79
N GLU A 258 16.66 -1.09 19.55
CA GLU A 258 16.68 -1.20 21.01
C GLU A 258 15.41 -1.93 21.47
N ILE A 259 15.41 -2.48 22.68
CA ILE A 259 14.21 -3.09 23.26
C ILE A 259 13.09 -2.05 23.33
N PHE A 260 11.88 -2.43 22.94
CA PHE A 260 10.73 -1.55 22.98
C PHE A 260 10.21 -1.40 24.41
N THR A 261 10.03 -0.15 24.85
CA THR A 261 9.53 0.17 26.18
C THR A 261 8.45 1.25 26.09
N LYS A 262 7.72 1.43 27.19
CA LYS A 262 6.68 2.45 27.28
C LYS A 262 7.26 3.85 27.18
N GLU A 263 8.42 4.09 27.79
CA GLU A 263 9.12 5.38 27.78
C GLU A 263 9.48 5.78 26.34
N LYS A 264 9.95 4.82 25.52
CA LYS A 264 10.23 5.03 24.10
C LYS A 264 8.98 5.38 23.29
N ALA A 265 7.86 4.74 23.59
CA ALA A 265 6.59 5.04 22.96
C ALA A 265 6.14 6.48 23.29
N GLU A 266 6.30 6.90 24.54
CA GLU A 266 5.99 8.26 25.01
C GLU A 266 6.92 9.31 24.38
N GLU A 267 8.23 9.07 24.34
CA GLU A 267 9.21 9.93 23.70
C GLU A 267 8.91 10.13 22.20
N ALA A 268 8.63 9.03 21.48
CA ALA A 268 8.29 9.09 20.07
C ALA A 268 6.98 9.85 19.81
N LYS A 269 6.00 9.77 20.71
CA LYS A 269 4.77 10.57 20.63
C LYS A 269 5.06 12.06 20.83
N GLN A 270 5.94 12.42 21.76
CA GLN A 270 6.34 13.82 22.01
C GLN A 270 7.11 14.41 20.82
N ASN A 271 7.90 13.59 20.13
CA ASN A 271 8.65 13.98 18.94
C ASN A 271 7.83 13.85 17.63
N ASP A 272 6.53 13.55 17.72
CA ASP A 272 5.64 13.39 16.58
C ASP A 272 6.19 12.40 15.54
N TRP A 273 6.57 11.20 15.98
CA TRP A 273 6.96 10.11 15.09
C TRP A 273 5.74 9.33 14.60
N GLU A 274 5.79 8.75 13.39
CA GLU A 274 4.70 7.89 12.91
C GLU A 274 4.52 6.62 13.79
N GLY A 275 5.62 6.18 14.42
CA GLY A 275 5.64 5.08 15.36
C GLY A 275 6.92 4.25 15.27
N PHE A 276 6.79 2.93 15.42
CA PHE A 276 7.87 1.97 15.36
C PHE A 276 7.55 0.80 14.44
N ILE A 277 8.59 0.20 13.88
CA ILE A 277 8.56 -1.16 13.36
C ILE A 277 9.13 -2.07 14.45
N LEU A 278 8.30 -2.97 14.95
CA LEU A 278 8.67 -3.97 15.94
C LEU A 278 9.00 -5.29 15.25
N ARG A 279 10.04 -5.96 15.74
CA ARG A 279 10.49 -7.28 15.27
C ARG A 279 10.95 -8.09 16.49
N LYS A 280 10.77 -9.41 16.45
CA LYS A 280 11.47 -10.32 17.36
C LYS A 280 12.83 -10.68 16.75
N ALA A 281 13.80 -11.08 17.57
CA ALA A 281 15.16 -11.35 17.12
C ALA A 281 15.23 -12.43 16.02
N ASP A 282 14.36 -13.44 16.11
CA ASP A 282 14.27 -14.61 15.23
C ASP A 282 13.30 -14.43 14.05
N ASP A 283 12.67 -13.25 13.90
CA ASP A 283 11.68 -12.99 12.86
C ASP A 283 12.28 -13.18 11.45
N LYS A 284 11.62 -14.03 10.66
CA LYS A 284 11.91 -14.26 9.24
C LYS A 284 10.97 -13.47 8.35
N ILE A 285 11.46 -13.07 7.18
CA ILE A 285 10.64 -12.41 6.15
C ILE A 285 10.32 -13.38 5.02
N THR A 286 9.82 -12.86 3.90
CA THR A 286 9.50 -13.62 2.68
C THR A 286 9.24 -12.65 1.53
N PHE A 287 9.07 -13.17 0.33
CA PHE A 287 8.49 -12.47 -0.82
C PHE A 287 7.50 -13.40 -1.54
N THR A 288 6.89 -12.91 -2.61
CA THR A 288 5.98 -13.69 -3.47
C THR A 288 6.16 -13.30 -4.93
N MET A 289 5.80 -14.20 -5.85
CA MET A 289 5.80 -13.98 -7.31
C MET A 289 4.39 -13.80 -7.89
N ASN A 290 3.51 -13.09 -7.17
CA ASN A 290 2.11 -12.88 -7.57
C ASN A 290 1.64 -11.42 -7.39
N GLY A 291 2.59 -10.49 -7.34
CA GLY A 291 2.39 -9.05 -7.13
C GLY A 291 1.76 -8.70 -5.77
N LYS A 292 1.53 -9.69 -4.89
CA LYS A 292 0.77 -9.52 -3.64
C LYS A 292 1.64 -9.89 -2.44
N PRO A 293 2.18 -8.89 -1.74
CA PRO A 293 3.08 -9.14 -0.64
C PRO A 293 2.36 -9.81 0.53
N LYS A 294 2.99 -10.84 1.09
CA LYS A 294 2.60 -11.41 2.40
C LYS A 294 2.98 -10.45 3.52
N ARG A 295 2.30 -10.57 4.66
CA ARG A 295 2.69 -9.86 5.89
C ARG A 295 3.35 -10.81 6.86
N LYS A 296 4.63 -10.57 7.21
CA LYS A 296 5.46 -11.48 8.02
C LYS A 296 6.68 -10.74 8.59
N GLY A 297 7.15 -11.16 9.76
CA GLY A 297 8.48 -10.82 10.30
C GLY A 297 8.67 -9.38 10.76
N SER A 298 7.61 -8.57 10.80
CA SER A 298 7.65 -7.21 11.32
C SER A 298 6.24 -6.72 11.60
N TYR A 299 6.10 -5.81 12.57
CA TYR A 299 4.82 -5.34 13.07
C TYR A 299 4.84 -3.82 13.17
N LYS A 300 3.79 -3.16 12.70
CA LYS A 300 3.65 -1.72 12.88
C LYS A 300 3.10 -1.45 14.27
N PHE A 301 3.83 -0.66 15.04
CA PHE A 301 3.31 -0.01 16.23
C PHE A 301 3.09 1.46 15.88
N LYS A 302 1.82 1.90 15.87
CA LYS A 302 1.44 3.26 15.50
C LYS A 302 0.65 3.87 16.64
N PHE A 303 0.85 5.17 16.84
CA PHE A 303 -0.02 5.94 17.72
C PHE A 303 -1.35 6.15 16.99
N ILE A 304 -2.43 5.62 17.56
CA ILE A 304 -3.78 5.83 17.06
C ILE A 304 -4.43 6.84 17.98
N GLU A 305 -4.97 7.90 17.40
CA GLU A 305 -5.84 8.83 18.09
C GLU A 305 -7.29 8.48 17.78
N THR A 306 -8.18 8.77 18.73
CA THR A 306 -9.61 8.71 18.53
C THR A 306 -10.22 10.08 18.68
N THR A 307 -11.29 10.30 17.94
CA THR A 307 -12.11 11.51 18.05
C THR A 307 -13.54 11.17 17.73
N ASP A 308 -14.46 11.85 18.39
CA ASP A 308 -15.88 11.72 18.07
C ASP A 308 -16.21 12.55 16.83
N CYS A 309 -16.92 11.92 15.90
CA CYS A 309 -17.38 12.52 14.66
C CYS A 309 -18.88 12.36 14.53
N ILE A 310 -19.55 13.39 14.02
CA ILE A 310 -20.96 13.36 13.68
C ILE A 310 -21.11 12.78 12.28
N VAL A 311 -21.99 11.81 12.11
CA VAL A 311 -22.38 11.30 10.80
C VAL A 311 -23.47 12.20 10.23
N THR A 312 -23.15 12.88 9.13
CA THR A 312 -24.06 13.82 8.46
C THR A 312 -24.65 13.26 7.17
N LYS A 313 -23.95 12.30 6.53
CA LYS A 313 -24.42 11.60 5.33
C LYS A 313 -24.08 10.13 5.38
N VAL A 314 -24.90 9.32 4.71
CA VAL A 314 -24.69 7.88 4.56
C VAL A 314 -24.69 7.47 3.10
N SER A 315 -24.07 6.33 2.80
CA SER A 315 -24.14 5.69 1.49
C SER A 315 -24.01 4.18 1.67
N ASN A 316 -24.65 3.43 0.78
CA ASN A 316 -24.46 2.00 0.70
C ASN A 316 -23.00 1.64 0.38
N GLY A 317 -22.58 0.46 0.83
CA GLY A 317 -21.28 -0.10 0.50
C GLY A 317 -21.21 -0.66 -0.93
N SER A 318 -20.12 -1.37 -1.22
CA SER A 318 -19.95 -2.12 -2.46
C SER A 318 -19.75 -3.61 -2.18
N GLY A 319 -20.03 -4.46 -3.18
CA GLY A 319 -19.93 -5.91 -3.05
C GLY A 319 -20.85 -6.43 -1.94
N LYS A 320 -20.32 -7.21 -0.98
CA LYS A 320 -21.12 -7.75 0.13
C LYS A 320 -21.79 -6.70 1.03
N HIS A 321 -21.37 -5.43 0.94
CA HIS A 321 -21.92 -4.33 1.72
C HIS A 321 -22.93 -3.46 0.94
N GLU A 322 -23.33 -3.87 -0.27
CA GLU A 322 -24.33 -3.13 -1.05
C GLU A 322 -25.71 -3.10 -0.38
N VAL A 323 -25.96 -4.05 0.53
CA VAL A 323 -27.22 -4.23 1.29
C VAL A 323 -27.29 -3.42 2.59
N ARG A 324 -26.28 -2.60 2.91
CA ARG A 324 -26.22 -1.83 4.15
C ARG A 324 -25.56 -0.46 3.97
N PHE A 325 -25.88 0.50 4.83
CA PHE A 325 -25.12 1.73 4.94
C PHE A 325 -23.74 1.39 5.53
N ALA A 326 -22.71 1.48 4.69
CA ALA A 326 -21.34 1.09 5.05
C ALA A 326 -20.32 2.21 4.81
N ARG A 327 -20.81 3.39 4.43
CA ARG A 327 -20.02 4.60 4.20
C ARG A 327 -20.70 5.75 4.94
N PHE A 328 -19.92 6.49 5.71
CA PHE A 328 -20.37 7.56 6.59
C PHE A 328 -19.58 8.82 6.29
N ARG A 329 -20.27 9.94 6.02
CA ARG A 329 -19.64 11.26 5.90
C ARG A 329 -19.56 11.85 7.30
N LEU A 330 -18.33 12.12 7.73
CA LEU A 330 -18.02 12.55 9.08
C LEU A 330 -17.87 14.06 9.13
N ALA A 331 -18.27 14.66 10.25
CA ALA A 331 -18.06 16.07 10.54
C ALA A 331 -17.73 16.30 12.01
N GLN A 332 -17.10 17.44 12.33
CA GLN A 332 -16.79 17.87 13.70
C GLN A 332 -17.08 19.35 13.88
N TYR A 333 -17.45 19.73 15.10
CA TYR A 333 -17.49 21.14 15.48
C TYR A 333 -16.08 21.63 15.78
N GLU A 334 -15.63 22.66 15.08
CA GLU A 334 -14.36 23.33 15.31
C GLU A 334 -14.58 24.80 15.66
N LYS A 335 -13.73 25.32 16.54
CA LYS A 335 -13.69 26.76 16.81
C LYS A 335 -13.07 27.47 15.61
N SER A 336 -13.83 28.34 14.97
CA SER A 336 -13.32 29.18 13.90
C SER A 336 -12.76 30.48 14.45
N PRO A 337 -11.63 31.00 13.95
CA PRO A 337 -11.21 32.36 14.26
C PRO A 337 -12.13 33.43 13.63
N PHE A 338 -13.07 33.02 12.77
CA PHE A 338 -13.98 33.91 12.04
C PHE A 338 -15.41 33.92 12.57
N PHE A 339 -15.79 32.97 13.43
CA PHE A 339 -17.15 32.84 13.95
C PHE A 339 -17.10 32.61 15.46
N ASP A 340 -17.98 33.28 16.19
CA ASP A 340 -18.08 33.13 17.65
C ASP A 340 -18.65 31.75 18.05
N GLU A 341 -19.46 31.15 17.17
CA GLU A 341 -20.00 29.81 17.35
C GLU A 341 -19.12 28.74 16.65
N PRO A 342 -19.00 27.53 17.24
CA PRO A 342 -18.33 26.42 16.59
C PRO A 342 -18.96 26.10 15.23
N VAL A 343 -18.13 25.94 14.20
CA VAL A 343 -18.57 25.59 12.85
C VAL A 343 -18.42 24.11 12.59
N LEU A 344 -19.38 23.54 11.88
CA LEU A 344 -19.32 22.13 11.47
C LEU A 344 -18.38 21.98 10.27
N VAL A 345 -17.26 21.30 10.46
CA VAL A 345 -16.22 21.03 9.47
C VAL A 345 -16.37 19.60 8.94
N ASP A 346 -16.30 19.44 7.62
CA ASP A 346 -16.39 18.15 6.95
C ASP A 346 -15.06 17.38 7.02
N CYS A 347 -15.07 16.21 7.66
CA CYS A 347 -13.91 15.35 7.87
C CYS A 347 -13.76 14.25 6.81
N GLY A 348 -14.65 14.19 5.81
CA GLY A 348 -14.57 13.23 4.72
C GLY A 348 -15.40 11.96 4.89
N TRP A 349 -15.21 10.98 3.98
CA TRP A 349 -15.91 9.69 4.03
C TRP A 349 -15.08 8.64 4.76
N ALA A 350 -15.69 7.96 5.73
CA ALA A 350 -15.18 6.75 6.36
C ALA A 350 -16.01 5.52 5.98
N GLY A 351 -15.41 4.33 6.05
CA GLY A 351 -16.13 3.06 5.95
C GLY A 351 -16.50 2.53 7.34
N GLY A 352 -17.24 1.41 7.41
CA GLY A 352 -17.70 0.83 8.67
C GLY A 352 -16.63 0.43 9.69
N GLY A 353 -15.37 0.19 9.27
CA GLY A 353 -14.25 0.01 10.20
C GLY A 353 -14.53 -1.03 11.30
N ARG A 354 -14.41 -0.61 12.57
CA ARG A 354 -14.64 -1.44 13.77
C ARG A 354 -16.11 -1.60 14.16
N LEU A 355 -17.03 -0.86 13.53
CA LEU A 355 -18.47 -1.12 13.72
C LEU A 355 -18.80 -2.58 13.35
N GLY A 356 -18.11 -3.13 12.34
CA GLY A 356 -18.38 -4.49 11.88
C GLY A 356 -19.75 -4.60 11.21
N GLU A 357 -20.09 -5.80 10.76
CA GLU A 357 -21.31 -6.02 9.98
C GLU A 357 -22.57 -5.85 10.82
N GLU A 358 -22.57 -6.39 12.04
CA GLU A 358 -23.71 -6.34 12.97
C GLU A 358 -24.15 -4.90 13.29
N ASN A 359 -23.23 -4.03 13.71
CA ASN A 359 -23.61 -2.64 14.01
C ASN A 359 -24.00 -1.85 12.76
N MET A 360 -23.41 -2.14 11.59
CA MET A 360 -23.85 -1.53 10.34
C MET A 360 -25.26 -1.98 9.96
N ASP A 361 -25.63 -3.24 10.23
CA ASP A 361 -26.98 -3.75 9.98
C ASP A 361 -27.99 -3.10 10.94
N ILE A 362 -27.64 -2.87 12.21
CA ILE A 362 -28.46 -2.10 13.16
C ILE A 362 -28.71 -0.67 12.66
N ILE A 363 -27.64 0.08 12.34
CA ILE A 363 -27.75 1.44 11.79
C ILE A 363 -28.59 1.44 10.50
N THR A 364 -28.43 0.42 9.67
CA THR A 364 -29.21 0.29 8.43
C THR A 364 -30.69 0.11 8.71
N ALA A 365 -31.06 -0.77 9.65
CA ALA A 365 -32.45 -0.97 10.03
C ALA A 365 -33.07 0.32 10.58
N GLU A 366 -32.38 1.00 11.50
CA GLU A 366 -32.86 2.26 12.10
C GLU A 366 -33.10 3.36 11.05
N LEU A 367 -32.17 3.53 10.10
CA LEU A 367 -32.31 4.54 9.05
C LEU A 367 -33.41 4.17 8.05
N LEU A 368 -33.58 2.87 7.73
CA LEU A 368 -34.69 2.42 6.89
C LEU A 368 -36.06 2.65 7.56
N GLU A 369 -36.17 2.41 8.87
CA GLU A 369 -37.38 2.71 9.66
C GLU A 369 -37.73 4.20 9.66
N LYS A 370 -36.70 5.05 9.66
CA LYS A 370 -36.83 6.51 9.51
C LYS A 370 -37.13 6.97 8.08
N GLY A 371 -37.22 6.04 7.12
CA GLY A 371 -37.61 6.29 5.74
C GLY A 371 -36.46 6.64 4.79
N TYR A 372 -35.20 6.51 5.22
CA TYR A 372 -34.06 6.66 4.33
C TYR A 372 -33.97 5.48 3.37
N LYS A 373 -33.56 5.74 2.12
CA LYS A 373 -33.31 4.70 1.12
C LYS A 373 -31.85 4.32 1.12
N LEU A 374 -31.56 3.08 0.77
CA LEU A 374 -30.21 2.51 0.71
C LEU A 374 -29.40 3.05 -0.49
N GLU A 375 -29.16 4.35 -0.48
CA GLU A 375 -28.44 5.12 -1.48
C GLU A 375 -27.68 6.25 -0.78
N LYS A 376 -26.89 7.01 -1.55
CA LYS A 376 -26.17 8.14 -0.98
C LYS A 376 -27.16 9.25 -0.60
N THR A 377 -27.30 9.54 0.69
CA THR A 377 -28.26 10.54 1.19
C THR A 377 -27.71 11.34 2.35
N ASP A 378 -28.18 12.58 2.45
CA ASP A 378 -27.98 13.48 3.59
C ASP A 378 -28.93 13.08 4.72
N LEU A 379 -28.41 13.02 5.95
CA LEU A 379 -29.21 12.82 7.14
C LEU A 379 -29.75 14.16 7.63
N LYS A 380 -30.97 14.14 8.19
CA LYS A 380 -31.50 15.28 8.91
C LYS A 380 -30.73 15.42 10.21
N GLU A 381 -30.63 16.65 10.72
CA GLU A 381 -29.88 16.95 11.95
C GLU A 381 -30.38 16.15 13.16
N GLU A 382 -31.70 15.99 13.28
CA GLU A 382 -32.34 15.13 14.30
C GLU A 382 -31.98 13.64 14.20
N ASP A 383 -31.49 13.20 13.04
CA ASP A 383 -31.09 11.83 12.73
C ASP A 383 -29.57 11.65 12.69
N TRP A 384 -28.80 12.69 13.01
CA TRP A 384 -27.36 12.57 13.17
C TRP A 384 -27.02 11.69 14.36
N PHE A 385 -25.92 10.96 14.22
CA PHE A 385 -25.38 10.13 15.28
C PHE A 385 -23.86 10.24 15.33
N ILE A 386 -23.29 9.93 16.49
CA ILE A 386 -21.87 10.07 16.76
C ILE A 386 -21.19 8.71 16.55
N VAL A 387 -20.03 8.73 15.91
CA VAL A 387 -19.13 7.59 15.79
C VAL A 387 -17.72 8.00 16.22
N GLU A 388 -17.02 7.08 16.87
CA GLU A 388 -15.60 7.26 17.16
C GLU A 388 -14.78 6.96 15.90
N LEU A 389 -13.97 7.92 15.46
CA LEU A 389 -13.03 7.79 14.35
C LEU A 389 -11.62 7.52 14.89
N GLU A 390 -11.05 6.38 14.51
CA GLU A 390 -9.62 6.12 14.66
C GLU A 390 -8.84 6.76 13.49
N TYR A 391 -7.87 7.62 13.81
CA TYR A 391 -6.98 8.25 12.81
C TYR A 391 -5.53 8.29 13.32
N GLN A 392 -4.57 8.47 12.40
CA GLN A 392 -3.14 8.47 12.73
C GLN A 392 -2.59 9.89 12.92
N ARG A 393 -3.04 10.84 12.10
CA ARG A 393 -2.76 12.27 12.20
C ARG A 393 -3.96 13.04 11.66
N ARG A 394 -4.20 14.22 12.24
CA ARG A 394 -5.13 15.22 11.69
C ARG A 394 -4.57 15.84 10.42
#